data_AF-A0A4R9K746-F1
#
_entry.id   AF-A0A4R9K746-F1
#
_cell.length_a   1.000
_cell.length_b   1.000
_cell.length_c   1.000
_cell.angle_alpha   90.00
_cell.angle_beta   90.00
_cell.angle_gamma   90.00
#
_symmetry.space_group_name_H-M   'P 1'
#
loop_
_entity.id
_entity.type
_entity.pdbx_description
1 polymer ?
#
loop_
_entity_poly.entity_id
_entity_poly.type
_entity_poly.pdbx_seq_one_letter_code
_entity_poly.pdbx_strand_id
1 'polypeptide(L)'
;MSEFDKTRKSIGANNLDDKARREMFDKFQSAGGKVVSDKDKKREEALRKQKEQPQIRQGDRSQAGGRDPRQNQSSRSNKVPTKQAAPKPNQFMDRKALEDEMGNFFNKMAVRFKCWISRVTSFSSSDLLPAFMSELNIAGKKALLEMNFVGNDLLGNPAYAAKIAKELDTQNPLYIELLGRMHKVYDNVELNQLLEGHNAAPDLPISISRVRQPIYSIFKKLYYMYPFQGSYVKAVSLGYQALEKLEGKPASVYNTKRKRALQEFDVLYGTIFDKLYLAVLRSENKNIPLLSTYMENVLGILPEEKLGQRKQGEELDEISGGAHIEEEDTEETPEEKPVDPEEGLSKELKYGLKLMRSIPLEQLRKRHDPRGEHDLIPAGDKALLTWLFFKEFDEEYSFVMTTKKIDLKPTIVGGSKMDYREKLIDLYETTRAIHEQFRIYDQYYKELESHLKNPGANYIEASKKTSALETKRSQQSRNVRVTAKDFLQKGAELLSKLIADMKGKKEIVTNMETLMTFDLMESKKRLNKKPIKQCIMESYCFALAFSERLESGDLFGGVPELSAEEMEKEFGIKVASSAPEGELLEPGTESSAEDENFGVDPSILSD
;
A
#
# COMPACT_ATOMS: atom_id res chain seq x y z
N MET A 1 -37.90 -7.86 1.68
CA MET A 1 -38.48 -8.42 2.93
C MET A 1 -37.34 -8.69 3.89
N SER A 2 -37.36 -8.05 5.06
CA SER A 2 -36.27 -8.11 6.03
C SER A 2 -36.16 -9.49 6.67
N GLU A 3 -34.98 -9.90 7.12
CA GLU A 3 -34.79 -11.17 7.85
C GLU A 3 -35.70 -11.27 9.09
N PHE A 4 -36.04 -10.12 9.67
CA PHE A 4 -37.01 -9.99 10.76
C PHE A 4 -38.41 -10.52 10.41
N ASP A 5 -38.86 -10.31 9.18
CA ASP A 5 -40.18 -10.77 8.72
C ASP A 5 -40.22 -12.29 8.54
N LYS A 6 -39.09 -12.91 8.17
CA LYS A 6 -38.97 -14.37 8.05
C LYS A 6 -39.00 -15.05 9.42
N THR A 7 -38.27 -14.50 10.39
CA THR A 7 -38.24 -15.01 11.77
C THR A 7 -39.57 -14.83 12.48
N ARG A 8 -40.27 -13.71 12.24
CA ARG A 8 -41.61 -13.47 12.79
C ARG A 8 -42.66 -14.45 12.26
N LYS A 9 -42.53 -14.83 10.99
CA LYS A 9 -43.42 -15.81 10.33
C LYS A 9 -43.11 -17.25 10.75
N SER A 10 -41.83 -17.59 10.97
CA SER A 10 -41.42 -18.94 11.40
C SER A 10 -41.77 -19.25 12.86
N ILE A 11 -41.82 -18.24 13.73
CA ILE A 11 -42.18 -18.38 15.15
C ILE A 11 -43.71 -18.44 15.34
N GLY A 12 -44.50 -18.22 14.28
CA GLY A 12 -45.95 -18.23 14.38
C GLY A 12 -46.50 -17.15 15.32
N ALA A 13 -45.79 -16.03 15.46
CA ALA A 13 -46.07 -15.00 16.46
C ALA A 13 -47.49 -14.41 16.36
N ASN A 14 -48.11 -14.47 15.17
CA ASN A 14 -49.46 -14.00 14.93
C ASN A 14 -50.55 -14.98 15.42
N ASN A 15 -50.22 -16.23 15.75
CA ASN A 15 -51.16 -17.29 16.16
C ASN A 15 -50.97 -17.72 17.64
N LEU A 16 -50.18 -16.98 18.42
CA LEU A 16 -49.98 -17.28 19.84
C LEU A 16 -51.14 -16.71 20.68
N ASP A 17 -51.72 -17.56 21.51
CA ASP A 17 -52.71 -17.21 22.54
C ASP A 17 -52.08 -16.33 23.63
N ASP A 18 -52.88 -15.47 24.27
CA ASP A 18 -52.39 -14.43 25.19
C ASP A 18 -51.71 -15.01 26.43
N LYS A 19 -52.05 -16.24 26.82
CA LYS A 19 -51.37 -16.97 27.89
C LYS A 19 -49.96 -17.40 27.49
N ALA A 20 -49.77 -17.89 26.26
CA ALA A 20 -48.46 -18.28 25.75
C ALA A 20 -47.53 -17.08 25.54
N ARG A 21 -48.08 -15.91 25.17
CA ARG A 21 -47.31 -14.66 25.07
C ARG A 21 -46.73 -14.21 26.41
N ARG A 22 -47.51 -14.34 27.50
CA ARG A 22 -47.04 -13.99 28.85
C ARG A 22 -45.93 -14.93 29.33
N GLU A 23 -46.07 -16.23 29.11
CA GLU A 23 -45.01 -17.19 29.49
C GLU A 23 -43.71 -16.98 28.70
N MET A 24 -43.78 -16.63 27.41
CA MET A 24 -42.58 -16.27 26.64
C MET A 24 -41.97 -14.95 27.09
N PHE A 25 -42.80 -13.98 27.48
CA PHE A 25 -42.33 -12.70 28.01
C PHE A 25 -41.60 -12.86 29.34
N ASP A 26 -42.13 -13.68 30.25
CA ASP A 26 -41.51 -13.96 31.56
C ASP A 26 -40.22 -14.77 31.41
N LYS A 27 -40.17 -15.73 30.46
CA LYS A 27 -38.93 -16.43 30.09
C LYS A 27 -37.89 -15.48 29.47
N PHE A 28 -38.31 -14.50 28.69
CA PHE A 28 -37.40 -13.51 28.09
C PHE A 28 -36.82 -12.54 29.14
N GLN A 29 -37.63 -12.05 30.09
CA GLN A 29 -37.14 -11.22 31.19
C GLN A 29 -36.24 -11.99 32.16
N SER A 30 -36.60 -13.23 32.51
CA SER A 30 -35.79 -14.06 33.41
C SER A 30 -34.45 -14.49 32.81
N ALA A 31 -34.34 -14.58 31.48
CA ALA A 31 -33.07 -14.76 30.76
C ALA A 31 -32.24 -13.46 30.62
N GLY A 32 -32.66 -12.35 31.23
CA GLY A 32 -31.95 -11.06 31.22
C GLY A 32 -32.30 -10.14 30.04
N GLY A 33 -33.35 -10.45 29.27
CA GLY A 33 -33.83 -9.62 28.17
C GLY A 33 -34.48 -8.32 28.67
N LYS A 34 -33.95 -7.17 28.25
CA LYS A 34 -34.52 -5.86 28.59
C LYS A 34 -35.43 -5.37 27.47
N VAL A 35 -36.73 -5.22 27.77
CA VAL A 35 -37.71 -4.65 26.83
C VAL A 35 -37.61 -3.13 26.88
N VAL A 36 -37.12 -2.53 25.80
CA VAL A 36 -37.02 -1.06 25.66
C VAL A 36 -38.32 -0.55 25.08
N SER A 37 -39.02 0.33 25.80
CA SER A 37 -40.24 0.96 25.29
C SER A 37 -39.92 2.04 24.26
N ASP A 38 -40.85 2.32 23.34
CA ASP A 38 -40.67 3.40 22.34
C ASP A 38 -40.51 4.79 22.99
N LYS A 39 -40.96 4.96 24.24
CA LYS A 39 -40.70 6.17 25.04
C LYS A 39 -39.23 6.25 25.48
N ASP A 40 -38.59 5.14 25.80
CA ASP A 40 -37.18 5.09 26.18
C ASP A 40 -36.28 5.31 24.96
N LYS A 41 -36.64 4.75 23.80
CA LYS A 41 -35.96 5.04 22.52
C LYS A 41 -36.01 6.52 22.14
N LYS A 42 -37.18 7.16 22.28
CA LYS A 42 -37.32 8.61 22.04
C LYS A 42 -36.52 9.47 23.01
N ARG A 43 -36.40 9.04 24.28
CA ARG A 43 -35.59 9.74 25.29
C ARG A 43 -34.09 9.60 25.00
N GLU A 44 -33.67 8.42 24.53
CA GLU A 44 -32.28 8.13 24.15
C GLU A 44 -31.88 8.85 22.84
N GLU A 45 -32.80 8.95 21.87
CA GLU A 45 -32.63 9.77 20.65
C GLU A 45 -32.57 11.26 20.96
N ALA A 46 -33.40 11.77 21.89
CA ALA A 46 -33.37 13.17 22.30
C ALA A 46 -32.04 13.52 23.00
N LEU A 47 -31.52 12.61 23.83
CA LEU A 47 -30.22 12.76 24.49
C LEU A 47 -29.04 12.67 23.51
N ARG A 48 -29.16 11.89 22.43
CA ARG A 48 -28.17 11.86 21.33
C ARG A 48 -28.20 13.15 20.50
N LYS A 49 -29.38 13.65 20.12
CA LYS A 49 -29.51 14.91 19.36
C LYS A 49 -29.02 16.14 20.14
N GLN A 50 -29.10 16.12 21.47
CA GLN A 50 -28.57 17.19 22.31
C GLN A 50 -27.04 17.14 22.47
N LYS A 51 -26.40 15.99 22.21
CA LYS A 51 -24.94 15.81 22.23
C LYS A 51 -24.25 16.08 20.89
N GLU A 52 -25.01 16.16 19.79
CA GLU A 52 -24.48 16.29 18.42
C GLU A 52 -24.57 17.69 17.81
N GLN A 53 -24.92 18.73 18.58
CA GLN A 53 -24.82 20.12 18.12
C GLN A 53 -23.59 20.84 18.70
N PRO A 54 -22.52 21.06 17.93
CA PRO A 54 -21.54 22.08 18.26
C PRO A 54 -22.15 23.47 18.00
N GLN A 55 -22.18 24.31 19.03
CA GLN A 55 -22.45 25.74 18.91
C GLN A 55 -21.38 26.39 18.01
N ILE A 56 -21.70 26.55 16.72
CA ILE A 56 -20.94 27.41 15.82
C ILE A 56 -21.33 28.85 16.12
N ARG A 57 -20.39 29.54 16.75
CA ARG A 57 -20.36 30.98 16.99
C ARG A 57 -20.24 31.68 15.63
N GLN A 58 -21.35 32.12 15.05
CA GLN A 58 -21.32 33.02 13.89
C GLN A 58 -20.66 34.34 14.32
N GLY A 59 -19.48 34.60 13.78
CA GLY A 59 -18.79 35.87 13.90
C GLY A 59 -19.48 36.93 13.06
N ASP A 60 -19.72 38.07 13.70
CA ASP A 60 -20.21 39.31 13.12
C ASP A 60 -19.38 39.71 11.89
N ARG A 61 -20.06 39.85 10.75
CA ARG A 61 -19.58 40.62 9.60
C ARG A 61 -20.15 42.02 9.71
N SER A 62 -19.24 42.98 9.81
CA SER A 62 -19.47 44.41 9.78
C SER A 62 -20.16 44.83 8.48
N GLN A 63 -21.34 45.43 8.57
CA GLN A 63 -21.84 46.34 7.54
C GLN A 63 -22.15 47.69 8.20
N ALA A 64 -21.36 48.68 7.81
CA ALA A 64 -21.62 50.09 8.03
C ALA A 64 -22.74 50.56 7.10
N GLY A 65 -23.62 51.44 7.59
CA GLY A 65 -24.60 52.14 6.76
C GLY A 65 -25.89 52.42 7.51
N GLY A 66 -25.96 53.58 8.16
CA GLY A 66 -27.01 53.94 9.10
C GLY A 66 -28.34 54.38 8.46
N ARG A 67 -29.36 54.46 9.34
CA ARG A 67 -30.31 55.58 9.48
C ARG A 67 -31.30 55.26 10.61
N ASP A 68 -31.23 56.05 11.67
CA ASP A 68 -32.31 56.34 12.62
C ASP A 68 -33.50 57.01 11.87
N PRO A 69 -34.75 57.13 12.42
CA PRO A 69 -35.00 57.56 13.80
C PRO A 69 -36.29 57.09 14.54
N ARG A 70 -36.24 57.24 15.88
CA ARG A 70 -37.36 57.56 16.84
C ARG A 70 -38.37 56.42 17.14
N GLN A 71 -38.84 56.20 18.38
CA GLN A 71 -39.35 57.15 19.39
C GLN A 71 -39.45 56.54 20.82
N ASN A 72 -39.15 57.35 21.85
CA ASN A 72 -39.74 57.50 23.22
C ASN A 72 -40.31 56.29 24.00
N GLN A 73 -40.14 56.13 25.33
CA GLN A 73 -40.35 57.14 26.40
C GLN A 73 -39.81 56.67 27.78
N SER A 74 -39.52 57.68 28.61
CA SER A 74 -39.14 57.76 30.05
C SER A 74 -39.77 56.73 31.02
N SER A 75 -39.22 56.40 32.21
CA SER A 75 -38.82 57.32 33.29
C SER A 75 -38.02 56.68 34.45
N ARG A 76 -37.19 57.52 35.09
CA ARG A 76 -36.45 57.48 36.38
C ARG A 76 -37.17 56.75 37.54
N SER A 77 -36.52 56.20 38.58
CA SER A 77 -35.49 56.79 39.45
C SER A 77 -34.78 55.80 40.42
N ASN A 78 -33.49 56.08 40.74
CA ASN A 78 -32.73 55.99 42.03
C ASN A 78 -32.95 54.77 42.98
N LYS A 79 -31.96 54.14 43.65
CA LYS A 79 -30.61 54.51 44.13
C LYS A 79 -29.92 53.25 44.75
N VAL A 80 -28.59 53.08 44.52
CA VAL A 80 -27.52 52.40 45.35
C VAL A 80 -27.54 50.84 45.49
N PRO A 81 -26.40 50.09 45.65
CA PRO A 81 -24.96 50.42 45.57
C PRO A 81 -24.16 49.65 44.49
N THR A 82 -22.95 50.14 44.25
CA THR A 82 -21.78 49.47 43.66
C THR A 82 -21.70 47.98 44.00
N LYS A 83 -22.04 47.12 43.02
CA LYS A 83 -21.58 45.73 43.01
C LYS A 83 -20.23 45.69 42.30
N GLN A 84 -19.25 45.25 43.06
CA GLN A 84 -17.94 44.80 42.61
C GLN A 84 -18.07 44.05 41.28
N ALA A 85 -17.21 44.44 40.32
CA ALA A 85 -17.03 43.70 39.10
C ALA A 85 -16.77 42.23 39.46
N ALA A 86 -17.66 41.34 39.03
CA ALA A 86 -17.44 39.91 39.11
C ALA A 86 -16.10 39.61 38.41
N PRO A 87 -15.17 38.89 39.06
CA PRO A 87 -13.93 38.50 38.41
C PRO A 87 -14.31 37.61 37.22
N LYS A 88 -13.75 37.91 36.05
CA LYS A 88 -13.82 37.02 34.89
C LYS A 88 -13.37 35.63 35.34
N PRO A 89 -14.10 34.55 35.03
CA PRO A 89 -13.71 33.22 35.47
C PRO A 89 -12.32 32.89 34.90
N ASN A 90 -11.40 32.53 35.80
CA ASN A 90 -10.06 32.09 35.45
C ASN A 90 -10.16 30.78 34.64
N GLN A 91 -10.06 30.86 33.31
CA GLN A 91 -10.03 29.69 32.41
C GLN A 91 -8.97 28.64 32.79
N PHE A 92 -7.92 29.05 33.50
CA PHE A 92 -6.88 28.16 34.05
C PHE A 92 -7.36 27.27 35.20
N MET A 93 -8.33 27.71 36.02
CA MET A 93 -8.89 26.89 37.11
C MET A 93 -9.86 25.82 36.58
N ASP A 94 -10.66 26.14 35.56
CA ASP A 94 -11.57 25.18 34.91
C ASP A 94 -10.83 24.07 34.18
N ARG A 95 -9.69 24.38 33.54
CA ARG A 95 -8.87 23.39 32.82
C ARG A 95 -8.22 22.39 33.78
N LYS A 96 -7.70 22.86 34.92
CA LYS A 96 -7.10 21.99 35.94
C LYS A 96 -8.16 21.08 36.59
N ALA A 97 -9.36 21.60 36.86
CA ALA A 97 -10.48 20.82 37.38
C ALA A 97 -10.93 19.71 36.41
N LEU A 98 -11.00 20.02 35.10
CA LEU A 98 -11.26 19.02 34.05
C LEU A 98 -10.17 17.94 33.96
N GLU A 99 -8.90 18.34 34.03
CA GLU A 99 -7.77 17.41 34.04
C GLU A 99 -7.79 16.47 35.25
N ASP A 100 -8.11 17.00 36.42
CA ASP A 100 -8.27 16.24 37.66
C ASP A 100 -9.46 15.28 37.55
N GLU A 101 -10.60 15.72 37.00
CA GLU A 101 -11.77 14.88 36.76
C GLU A 101 -11.45 13.69 35.84
N MET A 102 -10.76 13.94 34.71
CA MET A 102 -10.36 12.91 33.75
C MET A 102 -9.31 11.93 34.31
N GLY A 103 -8.51 12.40 35.28
CA GLY A 103 -7.48 11.63 35.98
C GLY A 103 -7.94 10.99 37.30
N ASN A 104 -9.21 11.11 37.67
CA ASN A 104 -9.74 10.51 38.90
C ASN A 104 -9.62 8.98 38.91
N PHE A 105 -9.56 8.40 40.11
CA PHE A 105 -9.40 6.95 40.31
C PHE A 105 -10.41 6.12 39.51
N PHE A 106 -11.68 6.50 39.50
CA PHE A 106 -12.72 5.81 38.72
C PHE A 106 -12.48 5.87 37.22
N ASN A 107 -12.02 7.01 36.69
CA ASN A 107 -11.73 7.18 35.26
C ASN A 107 -10.48 6.38 34.86
N LYS A 108 -9.44 6.37 35.69
CA LYS A 108 -8.28 5.48 35.53
C LYS A 108 -8.68 4.01 35.50
N MET A 109 -9.59 3.63 36.40
CA MET A 109 -10.12 2.28 36.48
C MET A 109 -10.94 1.90 35.24
N ALA A 110 -11.77 2.83 34.75
CA ALA A 110 -12.56 2.65 33.55
C ALA A 110 -11.65 2.47 32.31
N VAL A 111 -10.57 3.25 32.19
CA VAL A 111 -9.58 3.09 31.11
C VAL A 111 -8.93 1.71 31.17
N ARG A 112 -8.47 1.26 32.35
CA ARG A 112 -7.91 -0.09 32.54
C ARG A 112 -8.88 -1.18 32.10
N PHE A 113 -10.14 -1.06 32.50
CA PHE A 113 -11.19 -2.00 32.15
C PHE A 113 -11.45 -2.04 30.63
N LYS A 114 -11.57 -0.87 29.99
CA LYS A 114 -11.73 -0.76 28.52
C LYS A 114 -10.54 -1.37 27.77
N CYS A 115 -9.31 -1.11 28.22
CA CYS A 115 -8.09 -1.66 27.62
C CYS A 115 -8.03 -3.18 27.77
N TRP A 116 -8.42 -3.70 28.94
CA TRP A 116 -8.46 -5.13 29.21
C TRP A 116 -9.49 -5.86 28.33
N ILE A 117 -10.73 -5.36 28.25
CA ILE A 117 -11.77 -5.94 27.38
C ILE A 117 -11.35 -5.91 25.91
N SER A 118 -10.75 -4.80 25.47
CA SER A 118 -10.31 -4.62 24.08
C SER A 118 -8.97 -5.31 23.76
N ARG A 119 -8.40 -6.04 24.74
CA ARG A 119 -7.14 -6.77 24.64
C ARG A 119 -5.92 -5.89 24.29
N VAL A 120 -5.92 -4.62 24.68
CA VAL A 120 -4.81 -3.68 24.46
C VAL A 120 -3.73 -3.82 25.53
N THR A 121 -4.11 -3.81 26.80
CA THR A 121 -3.21 -4.05 27.95
C THR A 121 -3.84 -5.02 28.92
N SER A 122 -3.03 -5.63 29.79
CA SER A 122 -3.59 -6.29 30.97
C SER A 122 -4.21 -5.28 31.94
N PHE A 123 -4.98 -5.76 32.90
CA PHE A 123 -5.69 -4.90 33.86
C PHE A 123 -4.73 -4.21 34.85
N SER A 124 -3.67 -4.92 35.26
CA SER A 124 -2.68 -4.45 36.23
C SER A 124 -1.52 -3.71 35.57
N SER A 125 -0.99 -4.23 34.45
CA SER A 125 0.15 -3.63 33.75
C SER A 125 -0.26 -2.58 32.72
N SER A 126 0.61 -1.62 32.47
CA SER A 126 0.54 -0.69 31.33
C SER A 126 1.13 -1.28 30.04
N ASP A 127 1.69 -2.47 30.10
CA ASP A 127 2.31 -3.10 28.93
C ASP A 127 1.25 -3.54 27.93
N LEU A 128 1.59 -3.31 26.65
CA LEU A 128 0.82 -3.71 25.50
C LEU A 128 0.87 -5.22 25.34
N LEU A 129 -0.30 -5.83 25.14
CA LEU A 129 -0.43 -7.27 25.00
C LEU A 129 0.13 -7.75 23.65
N PRO A 130 0.76 -8.95 23.60
CA PRO A 130 1.17 -9.60 22.36
C PRO A 130 0.08 -9.67 21.30
N ALA A 131 -1.17 -9.95 21.70
CA ALA A 131 -2.30 -10.02 20.79
C ALA A 131 -2.59 -8.68 20.09
N PHE A 132 -2.52 -7.56 20.82
CA PHE A 132 -2.69 -6.23 20.24
C PHE A 132 -1.55 -5.87 19.29
N MET A 133 -0.30 -6.18 19.68
CA MET A 133 0.86 -5.93 18.83
C MET A 133 0.85 -6.79 17.57
N SER A 134 0.41 -8.05 17.67
CA SER A 134 0.24 -8.96 16.54
C SER A 134 -0.84 -8.47 15.56
N GLU A 135 -1.96 -7.99 16.08
CA GLU A 135 -3.04 -7.41 15.27
C GLU A 135 -2.62 -6.11 14.58
N LEU A 136 -1.86 -5.26 15.26
CA LEU A 136 -1.21 -4.10 14.64
C LEU A 136 -0.21 -4.53 13.55
N ASN A 137 0.60 -5.55 13.79
CA ASN A 137 1.60 -6.04 12.84
C ASN A 137 0.98 -6.62 11.56
N ILE A 138 -0.17 -7.30 11.69
CA ILE A 138 -0.84 -7.96 10.58
C ILE A 138 -1.90 -7.04 9.96
N ALA A 139 -2.97 -6.77 10.70
CA ALA A 139 -4.12 -6.02 10.19
C ALA A 139 -3.83 -4.52 10.11
N GLY A 140 -3.21 -3.94 11.15
CA GLY A 140 -2.83 -2.52 11.15
C GLY A 140 -1.87 -2.17 10.02
N LYS A 141 -0.75 -2.90 9.90
CA LYS A 141 0.24 -2.69 8.84
C LYS A 141 -0.37 -2.83 7.45
N LYS A 142 -1.16 -3.88 7.22
CA LYS A 142 -1.86 -4.10 5.94
C LYS A 142 -2.79 -2.94 5.61
N ALA A 143 -3.59 -2.50 6.58
CA ALA A 143 -4.57 -1.44 6.35
C ALA A 143 -3.91 -0.08 6.08
N LEU A 144 -2.86 0.28 6.82
CA LEU A 144 -2.09 1.51 6.58
C LEU A 144 -1.44 1.49 5.19
N LEU A 145 -0.87 0.34 4.79
CA LEU A 145 -0.21 0.17 3.49
C LEU A 145 -1.21 0.27 2.34
N GLU A 146 -2.41 -0.30 2.48
CA GLU A 146 -3.48 -0.14 1.47
C GLU A 146 -3.86 1.33 1.25
N MET A 147 -3.85 2.17 2.30
CA MET A 147 -4.12 3.61 2.15
C MET A 147 -3.03 4.33 1.35
N ASN A 148 -1.77 3.89 1.49
CA ASN A 148 -0.68 4.36 0.65
C ASN A 148 -0.87 3.94 -0.82
N PHE A 149 -1.26 2.69 -1.06
CA PHE A 149 -1.56 2.19 -2.41
C PHE A 149 -2.72 2.91 -3.08
N VAL A 150 -3.78 3.23 -2.35
CA VAL A 150 -4.89 4.04 -2.89
C VAL A 150 -4.38 5.41 -3.35
N GLY A 151 -3.50 6.04 -2.56
CA GLY A 151 -2.85 7.29 -2.97
C GLY A 151 -2.02 7.14 -4.23
N ASN A 152 -1.20 6.09 -4.34
CA ASN A 152 -0.40 5.83 -5.54
C ASN A 152 -1.27 5.55 -6.78
N ASP A 153 -2.33 4.75 -6.62
CA ASP A 153 -3.25 4.41 -7.71
C ASP A 153 -4.00 5.64 -8.25
N LEU A 154 -4.41 6.56 -7.36
CA LEU A 154 -5.25 7.71 -7.74
C LEU A 154 -4.46 8.99 -8.03
N LEU A 155 -3.34 9.20 -7.33
CA LEU A 155 -2.56 10.44 -7.37
C LEU A 155 -1.12 10.22 -7.89
N GLY A 156 -0.64 8.99 -7.97
CA GLY A 156 0.76 8.69 -8.32
C GLY A 156 1.03 8.59 -9.82
N ASN A 157 0.01 8.36 -10.67
CA ASN A 157 0.20 8.29 -12.12
C ASN A 157 0.08 9.69 -12.75
N PRO A 158 1.16 10.31 -13.25
CA PRO A 158 1.13 11.68 -13.78
C PRO A 158 0.18 11.86 -14.98
N ALA A 159 -0.08 10.79 -15.76
CA ALA A 159 -0.98 10.87 -16.91
C ALA A 159 -2.46 11.08 -16.52
N TYR A 160 -2.85 10.61 -15.33
CA TYR A 160 -4.24 10.62 -14.86
C TYR A 160 -4.46 11.44 -13.60
N ALA A 161 -3.45 11.61 -12.76
CA ALA A 161 -3.54 12.27 -11.46
C ALA A 161 -4.14 13.68 -11.56
N ALA A 162 -3.68 14.50 -12.51
CA ALA A 162 -4.22 15.85 -12.71
C ALA A 162 -5.70 15.84 -13.14
N LYS A 163 -6.10 14.87 -13.96
CA LYS A 163 -7.49 14.71 -14.43
C LYS A 163 -8.41 14.24 -13.29
N ILE A 164 -7.96 13.24 -12.52
CA ILE A 164 -8.66 12.73 -11.35
C ILE A 164 -8.77 13.82 -10.28
N ALA A 165 -7.68 14.54 -10.02
CA ALA A 165 -7.64 15.66 -9.08
C ALA A 165 -8.65 16.74 -9.45
N LYS A 166 -8.70 17.13 -10.73
CA LYS A 166 -9.67 18.10 -11.22
C LYS A 166 -11.12 17.61 -11.07
N GLU A 167 -11.40 16.34 -11.37
CA GLU A 167 -12.76 15.77 -11.21
C GLU A 167 -13.19 15.74 -9.73
N LEU A 168 -12.30 15.37 -8.82
CA LEU A 168 -12.56 15.33 -7.39
C LEU A 168 -12.67 16.74 -6.77
N ASP A 169 -11.81 17.66 -7.17
CA ASP A 169 -11.81 19.06 -6.71
C ASP A 169 -13.06 19.81 -7.12
N THR A 170 -13.59 19.52 -8.32
CA THR A 170 -14.85 20.09 -8.79
C THR A 170 -16.01 19.69 -7.89
N GLN A 171 -15.96 18.51 -7.27
CA GLN A 171 -16.99 18.08 -6.31
C GLN A 171 -16.74 18.61 -4.91
N ASN A 172 -15.53 18.43 -4.39
CA ASN A 172 -15.13 18.95 -3.09
C ASN A 172 -13.59 18.96 -2.98
N PRO A 173 -12.95 20.14 -2.83
CA PRO A 173 -11.49 20.25 -2.66
C PRO A 173 -10.92 19.44 -1.51
N LEU A 174 -11.73 19.15 -0.49
CA LEU A 174 -11.37 18.31 0.65
C LEU A 174 -11.02 16.88 0.22
N TYR A 175 -11.61 16.33 -0.85
CA TYR A 175 -11.37 14.94 -1.24
C TYR A 175 -9.92 14.66 -1.60
N ILE A 176 -9.28 15.60 -2.28
CA ILE A 176 -7.88 15.48 -2.66
C ILE A 176 -6.95 15.62 -1.46
N GLU A 177 -7.28 16.54 -0.54
CA GLU A 177 -6.56 16.66 0.73
C GLU A 177 -6.65 15.36 1.55
N LEU A 178 -7.84 14.76 1.64
CA LEU A 178 -8.06 13.51 2.37
C LEU A 178 -7.30 12.33 1.75
N LEU A 179 -7.30 12.20 0.42
CA LEU A 179 -6.54 11.15 -0.28
C LEU A 179 -5.04 11.29 -0.04
N GLY A 180 -4.50 12.50 -0.16
CA GLY A 180 -3.09 12.76 0.07
C GLY A 180 -2.64 12.58 1.52
N ARG A 181 -3.48 12.97 2.48
CA ARG A 181 -3.20 12.75 3.91
C ARG A 181 -3.18 11.26 4.24
N MET A 182 -4.15 10.48 3.75
CA MET A 182 -4.20 9.03 3.94
C MET A 182 -3.06 8.30 3.21
N HIS A 183 -2.62 8.81 2.07
CA HIS A 183 -1.44 8.29 1.37
C HIS A 183 -0.18 8.31 2.25
N LYS A 184 0.01 9.40 3.02
CA LYS A 184 1.16 9.61 3.92
C LYS A 184 1.01 8.98 5.32
N VAL A 185 -0.12 8.34 5.62
CA VAL A 185 -0.36 7.72 6.93
C VAL A 185 0.62 6.54 7.16
N TYR A 186 0.98 5.83 6.09
CA TYR A 186 1.97 4.76 6.15
C TYR A 186 3.39 5.33 6.19
N ASP A 187 4.13 4.99 7.24
CA ASP A 187 5.55 5.25 7.38
C ASP A 187 6.24 3.97 7.86
N ASN A 188 7.16 3.45 7.04
CA ASN A 188 7.87 2.20 7.31
C ASN A 188 8.79 2.32 8.54
N VAL A 189 9.42 3.48 8.73
CA VAL A 189 10.32 3.73 9.85
C VAL A 189 9.53 3.77 11.16
N GLU A 190 8.45 4.54 11.21
CA GLU A 190 7.60 4.62 12.41
C GLU A 190 6.95 3.27 12.77
N LEU A 191 6.46 2.53 11.76
CA LEU A 191 5.88 1.21 11.98
C LEU A 191 6.92 0.20 12.47
N ASN A 192 8.13 0.22 11.93
CA ASN A 192 9.19 -0.66 12.42
C ASN A 192 9.59 -0.30 13.84
N GLN A 193 9.68 0.98 14.20
CA GLN A 193 9.94 1.41 15.58
C GLN A 193 8.85 0.94 16.55
N LEU A 194 7.58 0.97 16.12
CA LEU A 194 6.46 0.45 16.90
C LEU A 194 6.53 -1.08 17.10
N LEU A 195 6.92 -1.81 16.04
CA LEU A 195 6.82 -3.27 15.97
C LEU A 195 8.12 -4.01 16.28
N GLU A 196 9.26 -3.33 16.37
CA GLU A 196 10.59 -3.93 16.58
C GLU A 196 10.61 -4.86 17.78
N GLY A 197 10.10 -4.38 18.93
CA GLY A 197 10.05 -5.18 20.15
C GLY A 197 9.19 -6.44 20.02
N HIS A 198 8.12 -6.36 19.23
CA HIS A 198 7.21 -7.50 19.00
C HIS A 198 7.84 -8.49 18.02
N ASN A 199 8.48 -8.01 16.97
CA ASN A 199 9.15 -8.86 15.99
C ASN A 199 10.34 -9.61 16.60
N ALA A 200 11.05 -9.00 17.56
CA ALA A 200 12.13 -9.64 18.28
C ALA A 200 11.64 -10.70 19.30
N ALA A 201 10.51 -10.46 19.96
CA ALA A 201 9.93 -11.37 20.94
C ALA A 201 8.37 -11.36 20.87
N PRO A 202 7.77 -12.16 19.97
CA PRO A 202 6.33 -12.07 19.69
C PRO A 202 5.43 -12.34 20.89
N ASP A 203 5.85 -13.21 21.81
CA ASP A 203 5.04 -13.65 22.95
C ASP A 203 5.18 -12.73 24.19
N LEU A 204 6.08 -11.75 24.15
CA LEU A 204 6.33 -10.87 25.30
C LEU A 204 5.54 -9.56 25.21
N PRO A 205 4.92 -9.10 26.32
CA PRO A 205 4.34 -7.77 26.38
C PRO A 205 5.37 -6.67 26.17
N ILE A 206 4.93 -5.55 25.59
CA ILE A 206 5.81 -4.40 25.30
C ILE A 206 5.41 -3.22 26.16
N SER A 207 6.37 -2.63 26.86
CA SER A 207 6.09 -1.42 27.64
C SER A 207 5.60 -0.28 26.75
N ILE A 208 4.42 0.26 27.06
CA ILE A 208 3.83 1.35 26.29
C ILE A 208 4.72 2.59 26.23
N SER A 209 5.55 2.81 27.27
CA SER A 209 6.50 3.92 27.31
C SER A 209 7.57 3.81 26.24
N ARG A 210 7.99 2.59 25.87
CA ARG A 210 9.02 2.33 24.85
C ARG A 210 8.55 2.70 23.44
N VAL A 211 7.26 2.49 23.17
CA VAL A 211 6.64 2.71 21.85
C VAL A 211 5.68 3.90 21.86
N ARG A 212 5.76 4.77 22.87
CA ARG A 212 4.84 5.89 23.05
C ARG A 212 4.87 6.84 21.86
N GLN A 213 6.07 7.24 21.42
CA GLN A 213 6.20 8.20 20.32
C GLN A 213 5.53 7.67 19.02
N PRO A 214 5.85 6.47 18.51
CA PRO A 214 5.25 6.01 17.25
C PRO A 214 3.75 5.74 17.38
N ILE A 215 3.24 5.31 18.54
CA ILE A 215 1.79 5.21 18.79
C ILE A 215 1.12 6.59 18.62
N TYR A 216 1.69 7.62 19.21
CA TYR A 216 1.14 8.97 19.17
C TYR A 216 1.23 9.56 17.76
N SER A 217 2.34 9.33 17.04
CA SER A 217 2.50 9.81 15.66
C SER A 217 1.44 9.19 14.74
N ILE A 218 1.31 7.86 14.74
CA ILE A 218 0.32 7.14 13.92
C ILE A 218 -1.09 7.54 14.32
N PHE A 219 -1.40 7.59 15.62
CA PHE A 219 -2.72 8.00 16.09
C PHE A 219 -3.04 9.45 15.70
N LYS A 220 -2.07 10.38 15.80
CA LYS A 220 -2.24 11.79 15.37
C LYS A 220 -2.60 11.86 13.88
N LYS A 221 -1.91 11.11 13.02
CA LYS A 221 -2.21 11.06 11.56
C LYS A 221 -3.64 10.58 11.30
N LEU A 222 -4.10 9.54 11.99
CA LEU A 222 -5.46 9.03 11.86
C LEU A 222 -6.51 9.94 12.52
N TYR A 223 -6.13 10.66 13.57
CA TYR A 223 -7.02 11.55 14.32
C TYR A 223 -7.57 12.67 13.44
N TYR A 224 -6.71 13.29 12.61
CA TYR A 224 -7.16 14.32 11.66
C TYR A 224 -8.29 13.84 10.76
N MET A 225 -8.17 12.59 10.32
CA MET A 225 -9.04 11.97 9.34
C MET A 225 -10.33 11.44 9.95
N TYR A 226 -10.38 11.23 11.27
CA TYR A 226 -11.51 10.62 11.98
C TYR A 226 -12.87 11.31 11.73
N PRO A 227 -13.00 12.66 11.76
CA PRO A 227 -14.28 13.32 11.46
C PRO A 227 -14.70 13.22 9.98
N PHE A 228 -13.77 12.86 9.10
CA PHE A 228 -13.94 12.91 7.64
C PHE A 228 -14.00 11.51 7.00
N GLN A 229 -14.22 10.45 7.77
CA GLN A 229 -14.27 9.07 7.26
C GLN A 229 -15.25 8.92 6.08
N GLY A 230 -16.46 9.45 6.22
CA GLY A 230 -17.46 9.40 5.14
C GLY A 230 -17.05 10.17 3.88
N SER A 231 -16.32 11.28 4.05
CA SER A 231 -15.78 12.05 2.93
C SER A 231 -14.63 11.31 2.24
N TYR A 232 -13.78 10.62 3.00
CA TYR A 232 -12.72 9.79 2.43
C TYR A 232 -13.27 8.61 1.63
N VAL A 233 -14.26 7.89 2.16
CA VAL A 233 -14.94 6.79 1.44
C VAL A 233 -15.51 7.27 0.10
N LYS A 234 -16.08 8.47 0.07
CA LYS A 234 -16.55 9.11 -1.17
C LYS A 234 -15.40 9.45 -2.11
N ALA A 235 -14.33 10.06 -1.60
CA ALA A 235 -13.15 10.41 -2.38
C ALA A 235 -12.53 9.18 -3.07
N VAL A 236 -12.36 8.08 -2.35
CA VAL A 236 -11.85 6.81 -2.90
C VAL A 236 -12.80 6.24 -3.96
N SER A 237 -14.11 6.26 -3.69
CA SER A 237 -15.11 5.71 -4.63
C SER A 237 -15.15 6.50 -5.94
N LEU A 238 -15.14 7.83 -5.85
CA LEU A 238 -15.14 8.72 -6.99
C LEU A 238 -13.80 8.69 -7.73
N GLY A 239 -12.68 8.60 -7.01
CA GLY A 239 -11.35 8.50 -7.59
C GLY A 239 -11.19 7.26 -8.46
N TYR A 240 -11.60 6.09 -7.95
CA TYR A 240 -11.57 4.86 -8.75
C TYR A 240 -12.54 4.88 -9.92
N GLN A 241 -13.69 5.56 -9.79
CA GLN A 241 -14.63 5.75 -10.91
C GLN A 241 -14.04 6.67 -12.00
N ALA A 242 -13.33 7.73 -11.61
CA ALA A 242 -12.62 8.60 -12.54
C ALA A 242 -11.48 7.83 -13.25
N LEU A 243 -10.70 7.06 -12.49
CA LEU A 243 -9.62 6.24 -13.04
C LEU A 243 -10.15 5.18 -14.03
N GLU A 244 -11.27 4.53 -13.73
CA GLU A 244 -11.93 3.56 -14.63
C GLU A 244 -12.29 4.19 -15.98
N LYS A 245 -12.85 5.40 -15.99
CA LYS A 245 -13.18 6.13 -17.23
C LYS A 245 -11.94 6.50 -18.04
N LEU A 246 -10.83 6.80 -17.38
CA LEU A 246 -9.61 7.29 -18.01
C LEU A 246 -8.76 6.16 -18.61
N GLU A 247 -8.67 5.02 -17.92
CA GLU A 247 -7.85 3.87 -18.36
C GLU A 247 -8.61 2.87 -19.23
N GLY A 248 -9.95 2.86 -19.20
CA GLY A 248 -10.77 2.00 -20.06
C GLY A 248 -10.64 0.47 -19.83
N LYS A 249 -9.97 0.04 -18.75
CA LYS A 249 -9.85 -1.39 -18.40
C LYS A 249 -11.19 -1.94 -17.86
N PRO A 250 -11.37 -3.27 -17.75
CA PRO A 250 -12.61 -3.85 -17.24
C PRO A 250 -12.98 -3.34 -15.85
N ALA A 251 -14.25 -2.93 -15.70
CA ALA A 251 -14.84 -2.43 -14.46
C ALA A 251 -14.61 -3.34 -13.23
N SER A 252 -14.48 -4.66 -13.45
CA SER A 252 -14.24 -5.65 -12.39
C SER A 252 -12.92 -5.42 -11.64
N VAL A 253 -11.89 -4.89 -12.31
CA VAL A 253 -10.58 -4.61 -11.70
C VAL A 253 -10.69 -3.46 -10.70
N TYR A 254 -11.28 -2.34 -11.11
CA TYR A 254 -11.47 -1.16 -10.24
C TYR A 254 -12.44 -1.43 -9.11
N ASN A 255 -13.52 -2.19 -9.37
CA ASN A 255 -14.43 -2.61 -8.31
C ASN A 255 -13.74 -3.46 -7.24
N THR A 256 -12.80 -4.33 -7.65
CA THR A 256 -12.01 -5.14 -6.71
C THR A 256 -11.06 -4.27 -5.88
N LYS A 257 -10.33 -3.35 -6.52
CA LYS A 257 -9.43 -2.39 -5.84
C LYS A 257 -10.20 -1.51 -4.85
N ARG A 258 -11.29 -0.88 -5.30
CA ARG A 258 -12.19 -0.08 -4.47
C ARG A 258 -12.72 -0.87 -3.28
N LYS A 259 -13.22 -2.10 -3.51
CA LYS A 259 -13.74 -2.94 -2.43
C LYS A 259 -12.66 -3.25 -1.39
N ARG A 260 -11.44 -3.58 -1.83
CA ARG A 260 -10.31 -3.82 -0.94
C ARG A 260 -9.96 -2.58 -0.11
N ALA A 261 -9.81 -1.43 -0.77
CA ALA A 261 -9.52 -0.16 -0.10
C ALA A 261 -10.54 0.17 1.00
N LEU A 262 -11.84 -0.01 0.71
CA LEU A 262 -12.90 0.24 1.69
C LEU A 262 -12.89 -0.78 2.83
N GLN A 263 -12.66 -2.07 2.53
CA GLN A 263 -12.55 -3.10 3.57
C GLN A 263 -11.39 -2.84 4.53
N GLU A 264 -10.21 -2.48 4.01
CA GLU A 264 -9.06 -2.17 4.84
C GLU A 264 -9.23 -0.84 5.61
N PHE A 265 -9.93 0.14 5.02
CA PHE A 265 -10.32 1.35 5.73
C PHE A 265 -11.26 1.07 6.91
N ASP A 266 -12.21 0.15 6.74
CA ASP A 266 -13.11 -0.31 7.81
C ASP A 266 -12.33 -1.02 8.92
N VAL A 267 -11.32 -1.82 8.59
CA VAL A 267 -10.41 -2.41 9.59
C VAL A 267 -9.63 -1.33 10.34
N LEU A 268 -9.12 -0.33 9.61
CA LEU A 268 -8.34 0.77 10.17
C LEU A 268 -9.14 1.58 11.19
N TYR A 269 -10.33 2.06 10.84
CA TYR A 269 -11.15 2.90 11.73
C TYR A 269 -12.11 2.13 12.63
N GLY A 270 -12.55 0.94 12.22
CA GLY A 270 -13.46 0.09 13.01
C GLY A 270 -12.77 -0.81 14.02
N THR A 271 -11.43 -0.90 14.00
CA THR A 271 -10.70 -1.75 14.97
C THR A 271 -9.38 -1.13 15.41
N ILE A 272 -8.50 -0.79 14.47
CA ILE A 272 -7.12 -0.37 14.80
C ILE A 272 -7.11 1.00 15.49
N PHE A 273 -7.87 1.96 14.97
CA PHE A 273 -7.98 3.31 15.51
C PHE A 273 -8.46 3.31 16.97
N ASP A 274 -9.51 2.55 17.28
CA ASP A 274 -10.07 2.46 18.62
C ASP A 274 -9.06 1.88 19.62
N LYS A 275 -8.28 0.88 19.20
CA LYS A 275 -7.24 0.28 20.05
C LYS A 275 -6.05 1.21 20.26
N LEU A 276 -5.65 1.96 19.22
CA LEU A 276 -4.64 3.02 19.35
C LEU A 276 -5.10 4.13 20.29
N TYR A 277 -6.36 4.55 20.20
CA TYR A 277 -6.96 5.52 21.13
C TYR A 277 -6.90 5.00 22.57
N LEU A 278 -7.27 3.75 22.81
CA LEU A 278 -7.16 3.13 24.14
C LEU A 278 -5.72 3.05 24.64
N ALA A 279 -4.75 2.77 23.76
CA ALA A 279 -3.33 2.82 24.10
C ALA A 279 -2.91 4.24 24.55
N VAL A 280 -3.34 5.29 23.83
CA VAL A 280 -3.09 6.69 24.23
C VAL A 280 -3.71 6.99 25.60
N LEU A 281 -4.98 6.63 25.83
CA LEU A 281 -5.64 6.81 27.14
C LEU A 281 -4.90 6.09 28.26
N ARG A 282 -4.41 4.88 27.99
CA ARG A 282 -3.65 4.08 28.94
C ARG A 282 -2.30 4.70 29.26
N SER A 283 -1.64 5.26 28.25
CA SER A 283 -0.35 5.95 28.38
C SER A 283 -0.49 7.23 29.20
N GLU A 284 -1.54 8.03 28.97
CA GLU A 284 -1.86 9.22 29.77
C GLU A 284 -2.44 8.89 31.14
N ASN A 285 -2.98 7.67 31.29
CA ASN A 285 -3.73 7.24 32.46
C ASN A 285 -4.86 8.23 32.82
N LYS A 286 -5.53 8.75 31.79
CA LYS A 286 -6.65 9.70 31.86
C LYS A 286 -7.75 9.26 30.87
N ASN A 287 -9.01 9.41 31.24
CA ASN A 287 -10.14 9.10 30.36
C ASN A 287 -10.45 10.32 29.49
N ILE A 288 -9.68 10.52 28.42
CA ILE A 288 -9.75 11.70 27.56
C ILE A 288 -10.83 11.52 26.50
N PRO A 289 -11.84 12.39 26.37
CA PRO A 289 -12.80 12.32 25.26
C PRO A 289 -12.10 12.47 23.91
N LEU A 290 -12.48 11.63 22.95
CA LEU A 290 -11.84 11.55 21.63
C LEU A 290 -11.79 12.91 20.91
N LEU A 291 -12.95 13.54 20.69
CA LEU A 291 -13.04 14.87 20.08
C LEU A 291 -13.05 15.95 21.18
N SER A 292 -11.87 16.28 21.72
CA SER A 292 -11.72 17.32 22.72
C SER A 292 -10.48 18.16 22.47
N THR A 293 -10.53 19.44 22.87
CA THR A 293 -9.36 20.33 22.86
C THR A 293 -8.22 19.79 23.72
N TYR A 294 -8.53 19.02 24.78
CA TYR A 294 -7.53 18.34 25.57
C TYR A 294 -6.80 17.25 24.77
N MET A 295 -7.52 16.42 23.99
CA MET A 295 -6.90 15.43 23.11
C MET A 295 -6.01 16.11 22.06
N GLU A 296 -6.50 17.20 21.45
CA GLU A 296 -5.69 17.99 20.50
C GLU A 296 -4.39 18.49 21.13
N ASN A 297 -4.43 18.95 22.39
CA ASN A 297 -3.22 19.37 23.11
C ASN A 297 -2.28 18.18 23.42
N VAL A 298 -2.82 17.02 23.80
CA VAL A 298 -2.02 15.80 24.05
C VAL A 298 -1.30 15.33 22.80
N LEU A 299 -1.94 15.47 21.63
CA LEU A 299 -1.37 15.12 20.34
C LEU A 299 -0.51 16.25 19.74
N GLY A 300 -0.50 17.43 20.34
CA GLY A 300 0.20 18.59 19.79
C GLY A 300 -0.33 18.98 18.41
N ILE A 301 -1.65 19.04 18.26
CA ILE A 301 -2.31 19.44 17.01
C ILE A 301 -2.36 20.97 16.94
N LEU A 302 -1.79 21.52 15.87
CA LEU A 302 -1.87 22.94 15.55
C LEU A 302 -3.15 23.22 14.74
N PRO A 303 -3.79 24.40 14.88
CA PRO A 303 -4.98 24.77 14.11
C PRO A 303 -4.77 24.72 12.59
N GLU A 304 -3.56 25.00 12.13
CA GLU A 304 -3.14 24.99 10.73
C GLU A 304 -3.04 23.58 10.14
N GLU A 305 -2.86 22.56 10.98
CA GLU A 305 -2.83 21.15 10.56
C GLU A 305 -4.24 20.57 10.35
N LYS A 306 -5.30 21.33 10.66
CA LYS A 306 -6.69 20.86 10.51
C LYS A 306 -7.11 20.86 9.04
N LEU A 307 -7.80 19.79 8.64
CA LEU A 307 -8.26 19.58 7.28
C LEU A 307 -9.33 20.60 6.85
N GLY A 308 -9.43 20.84 5.54
CA GLY A 308 -10.45 21.70 4.94
C GLY A 308 -10.02 23.16 4.71
N GLN A 309 -8.72 23.45 4.77
CA GLN A 309 -8.18 24.78 4.47
C GLN A 309 -7.85 24.97 2.98
N ARG A 310 -7.76 23.89 2.21
CA ARG A 310 -7.39 23.91 0.80
C ARG A 310 -8.45 24.60 -0.07
N LYS A 311 -8.00 25.48 -0.96
CA LYS A 311 -8.86 26.09 -1.99
C LYS A 311 -8.85 25.26 -3.27
N GLN A 312 -9.94 25.34 -4.03
CA GLN A 312 -10.06 24.66 -5.33
C GLN A 312 -8.94 25.14 -6.27
N GLY A 313 -8.20 24.21 -6.87
CA GLY A 313 -7.12 24.52 -7.81
C GLY A 313 -5.77 24.89 -7.17
N GLU A 314 -5.66 24.86 -5.84
CA GLU A 314 -4.38 24.95 -5.15
C GLU A 314 -3.57 23.67 -5.41
N GLU A 315 -2.36 23.82 -5.94
CA GLU A 315 -1.46 22.71 -6.19
C GLU A 315 -1.12 22.01 -4.88
N LEU A 316 -0.99 20.69 -4.96
CA LEU A 316 -0.68 19.84 -3.81
C LEU A 316 0.82 19.94 -3.51
N ASP A 317 1.26 21.09 -2.98
CA ASP A 317 2.67 21.39 -2.70
C ASP A 317 3.36 20.38 -1.79
N GLU A 318 2.59 19.54 -1.08
CA GLU A 318 3.17 18.53 -0.20
C GLU A 318 2.80 17.08 -0.55
N ILE A 319 1.84 16.80 -1.44
CA ILE A 319 1.31 15.43 -1.61
C ILE A 319 1.85 14.72 -2.87
N SER A 320 2.53 15.44 -3.76
CA SER A 320 3.35 14.83 -4.81
C SER A 320 4.70 14.41 -4.22
N GLY A 321 4.89 13.11 -4.03
CA GLY A 321 6.21 12.55 -3.75
C GLY A 321 7.13 12.78 -4.95
N GLY A 322 7.90 13.87 -4.92
CA GLY A 322 9.08 14.09 -5.76
C GLY A 322 8.93 15.18 -6.83
N ALA A 323 9.21 16.43 -6.45
CA ALA A 323 10.08 17.39 -7.15
C ALA A 323 9.93 18.75 -6.46
N HIS A 324 10.80 19.02 -5.48
CA HIS A 324 11.15 20.42 -5.21
C HIS A 324 12.00 20.85 -6.41
N ILE A 325 11.41 21.64 -7.30
CA ILE A 325 12.18 22.54 -8.14
C ILE A 325 12.30 23.80 -7.29
N GLU A 326 13.50 24.08 -6.79
CA GLU A 326 13.82 25.43 -6.37
C GLU A 326 13.74 26.30 -7.63
N GLU A 327 12.78 27.23 -7.64
CA GLU A 327 12.62 28.24 -8.67
C GLU A 327 13.88 29.13 -8.68
N GLU A 328 14.72 28.99 -9.70
CA GLU A 328 15.40 30.13 -10.29
C GLU A 328 14.82 30.34 -11.69
N ASP A 329 14.23 31.53 -11.87
CA ASP A 329 13.77 32.10 -13.13
C ASP A 329 14.79 31.90 -14.25
N THR A 330 14.37 31.37 -15.40
CA THR A 330 14.17 32.19 -16.61
C THR A 330 13.61 31.38 -17.78
N GLU A 331 12.77 32.08 -18.53
CA GLU A 331 12.04 31.70 -19.73
C GLU A 331 12.91 31.04 -20.82
N GLU A 332 12.37 29.98 -21.43
CA GLU A 332 11.97 29.91 -22.85
C GLU A 332 11.92 28.44 -23.29
N THR A 333 10.73 28.02 -23.73
CA THR A 333 10.51 26.73 -24.42
C THR A 333 11.25 26.75 -25.75
N PRO A 334 12.04 25.71 -26.07
CA PRO A 334 11.59 24.85 -27.16
C PRO A 334 11.97 23.35 -27.05
N GLU A 335 11.06 22.54 -27.59
CA GLU A 335 11.20 21.14 -28.05
C GLU A 335 11.35 20.03 -27.00
N GLU A 336 10.21 19.39 -26.72
CA GLU A 336 10.10 18.04 -26.15
C GLU A 336 11.00 17.05 -26.91
N LYS A 337 12.11 16.68 -26.30
CA LYS A 337 12.71 15.36 -26.49
C LYS A 337 12.23 14.46 -25.35
N PRO A 338 11.94 13.17 -25.61
CA PRO A 338 11.35 12.29 -24.63
C PRO A 338 12.29 12.21 -23.41
N VAL A 339 11.79 12.66 -22.26
CA VAL A 339 12.51 12.55 -20.98
C VAL A 339 12.58 11.06 -20.64
N ASP A 340 13.79 10.52 -20.70
CA ASP A 340 14.08 9.14 -20.36
C ASP A 340 13.83 8.95 -18.84
N PRO A 341 12.92 8.04 -18.42
CA PRO A 341 12.59 7.80 -17.01
C PRO A 341 13.78 7.35 -16.15
N GLU A 342 14.97 7.17 -16.74
CA GLU A 342 16.21 6.88 -16.04
C GLU A 342 16.88 8.10 -15.39
N GLU A 343 16.46 9.36 -15.62
CA GLU A 343 17.21 10.53 -15.11
C GLU A 343 17.28 10.64 -13.57
N GLY A 344 16.27 10.15 -12.84
CA GLY A 344 16.23 10.14 -11.36
C GLY A 344 16.89 8.95 -10.64
N LEU A 345 17.40 7.96 -11.37
CA LEU A 345 17.95 6.73 -10.77
C LEU A 345 19.41 6.91 -10.29
N SER A 346 19.84 6.13 -9.29
CA SER A 346 21.25 6.13 -8.88
C SER A 346 22.16 5.67 -10.03
N LYS A 347 23.42 6.14 -10.06
CA LYS A 347 24.36 5.82 -11.16
C LYS A 347 24.58 4.31 -11.31
N GLU A 348 24.62 3.61 -10.18
CA GLU A 348 24.76 2.16 -10.10
C GLU A 348 23.53 1.44 -10.67
N LEU A 349 22.33 1.96 -10.42
CA LEU A 349 21.08 1.40 -10.94
C LEU A 349 20.94 1.61 -12.45
N LYS A 350 21.22 2.81 -12.96
CA LYS A 350 21.23 3.07 -14.42
C LYS A 350 22.22 2.17 -15.14
N TYR A 351 23.42 2.04 -14.59
CA TYR A 351 24.44 1.16 -15.16
C TYR A 351 23.99 -0.32 -15.14
N GLY A 352 23.37 -0.78 -14.04
CA GLY A 352 22.80 -2.11 -13.94
C GLY A 352 21.70 -2.38 -14.99
N LEU A 353 20.77 -1.44 -15.20
CA LEU A 353 19.74 -1.54 -16.23
C LEU A 353 20.35 -1.62 -17.63
N LYS A 354 21.37 -0.80 -17.91
CA LYS A 354 22.15 -0.86 -19.15
C LYS A 354 22.82 -2.22 -19.36
N LEU A 355 23.33 -2.85 -18.30
CA LEU A 355 23.89 -4.21 -18.40
C LEU A 355 22.80 -5.22 -18.79
N MET A 356 21.63 -5.16 -18.15
CA MET A 356 20.52 -6.07 -18.46
C MET A 356 19.98 -5.88 -19.88
N ARG A 357 19.99 -4.65 -20.41
CA ARG A 357 19.57 -4.30 -21.78
C ARG A 357 20.62 -4.59 -22.85
N SER A 358 21.84 -5.00 -22.46
CA SER A 358 22.93 -5.22 -23.41
C SER A 358 22.76 -6.44 -24.31
N ILE A 359 21.90 -7.39 -23.90
CA ILE A 359 21.56 -8.58 -24.67
C ILE A 359 20.06 -8.55 -24.97
N PRO A 360 19.65 -8.50 -26.25
CA PRO A 360 18.24 -8.60 -26.64
C PRO A 360 17.60 -9.90 -26.15
N LEU A 361 16.30 -9.85 -25.83
CA LEU A 361 15.56 -11.01 -25.29
C LEU A 361 15.69 -12.28 -26.15
N GLU A 362 15.67 -12.14 -27.47
CA GLU A 362 15.83 -13.25 -28.40
C GLU A 362 17.20 -13.94 -28.28
N GLN A 363 18.27 -13.15 -28.08
CA GLN A 363 19.60 -13.69 -27.86
C GLN A 363 19.72 -14.33 -26.47
N LEU A 364 19.07 -13.73 -25.47
CA LEU A 364 19.01 -14.26 -24.11
C LEU A 364 18.33 -15.63 -24.08
N ARG A 365 17.22 -15.80 -24.82
CA ARG A 365 16.51 -17.07 -24.97
C ARG A 365 17.36 -18.11 -25.70
N LYS A 366 17.98 -17.74 -26.83
CA LYS A 366 18.90 -18.65 -27.55
C LYS A 366 20.08 -19.12 -26.71
N ARG A 367 20.59 -18.27 -25.81
CA ARG A 367 21.70 -18.60 -24.92
C ARG A 367 21.29 -19.56 -23.80
N HIS A 368 20.18 -19.26 -23.13
CA HIS A 368 19.79 -19.93 -21.89
C HIS A 368 18.74 -21.04 -22.06
N ASP A 369 18.02 -21.06 -23.19
CA ASP A 369 17.12 -22.12 -23.63
C ASP A 369 17.44 -22.55 -25.08
N PRO A 370 18.65 -23.11 -25.35
CA PRO A 370 19.06 -23.47 -26.71
C PRO A 370 18.29 -24.67 -27.29
N ARG A 371 17.56 -25.41 -26.44
CA ARG A 371 16.78 -26.60 -26.82
C ARG A 371 15.30 -26.28 -27.03
N GLY A 372 14.85 -25.06 -26.72
CA GLY A 372 13.45 -24.67 -26.81
C GLY A 372 12.56 -25.42 -25.81
N GLU A 373 13.09 -25.81 -24.65
CA GLU A 373 12.34 -26.56 -23.64
C GLU A 373 11.17 -25.75 -23.06
N HIS A 374 11.24 -24.41 -23.20
CA HIS A 374 10.26 -23.44 -22.72
C HIS A 374 9.58 -22.65 -23.85
N ASP A 375 9.63 -23.11 -25.11
CA ASP A 375 9.03 -22.42 -26.28
C ASP A 375 7.53 -22.18 -26.16
N LEU A 376 6.84 -23.01 -25.38
CA LEU A 376 5.43 -22.88 -25.06
C LEU A 376 5.10 -21.63 -24.23
N ILE A 377 6.08 -21.11 -23.48
CA ILE A 377 5.91 -19.94 -22.62
C ILE A 377 6.13 -18.65 -23.46
N PRO A 378 5.19 -17.69 -23.42
CA PRO A 378 5.29 -16.42 -24.14
C PRO A 378 6.53 -15.63 -23.73
N ALA A 379 7.10 -14.88 -24.67
CA ALA A 379 8.28 -14.07 -24.42
C ALA A 379 8.05 -12.97 -23.37
N GLY A 380 6.81 -12.48 -23.22
CA GLY A 380 6.42 -11.50 -22.21
C GLY A 380 6.09 -12.08 -20.83
N ASP A 381 6.23 -13.40 -20.64
CA ASP A 381 5.98 -14.04 -19.35
C ASP A 381 7.01 -13.59 -18.31
N LYS A 382 6.54 -13.00 -17.22
CA LYS A 382 7.40 -12.43 -16.18
C LYS A 382 8.21 -13.49 -15.45
N ALA A 383 7.72 -14.73 -15.32
CA ALA A 383 8.47 -15.81 -14.69
C ALA A 383 9.58 -16.32 -15.62
N LEU A 384 9.32 -16.44 -16.92
CA LEU A 384 10.35 -16.75 -17.93
C LEU A 384 11.42 -15.66 -17.98
N LEU A 385 11.03 -14.40 -18.06
CA LEU A 385 11.96 -13.27 -18.08
C LEU A 385 12.84 -13.24 -16.83
N THR A 386 12.24 -13.45 -15.66
CA THR A 386 12.98 -13.56 -14.39
C THR A 386 14.00 -14.70 -14.45
N TRP A 387 13.60 -15.87 -14.95
CA TRP A 387 14.51 -17.00 -15.06
C TRP A 387 15.65 -16.74 -16.04
N LEU A 388 15.38 -16.14 -17.21
CA LEU A 388 16.39 -15.80 -18.21
C LEU A 388 17.41 -14.80 -17.69
N PHE A 389 16.96 -13.71 -17.05
CA PHE A 389 17.87 -12.73 -16.44
C PHE A 389 18.66 -13.31 -15.27
N PHE A 390 18.05 -14.21 -14.49
CA PHE A 390 18.75 -14.93 -13.44
C PHE A 390 19.83 -15.87 -14.01
N LYS A 391 19.54 -16.59 -15.10
CA LYS A 391 20.53 -17.43 -15.79
C LYS A 391 21.72 -16.63 -16.32
N GLU A 392 21.47 -15.45 -16.87
CA GLU A 392 22.54 -14.53 -17.28
C GLU A 392 23.37 -14.05 -16.09
N PHE A 393 22.71 -13.69 -14.97
CA PHE A 393 23.41 -13.36 -13.73
C PHE A 393 24.30 -14.51 -13.25
N ASP A 394 23.76 -15.72 -13.25
CA ASP A 394 24.44 -16.92 -12.80
C ASP A 394 25.64 -17.30 -13.70
N GLU A 395 25.53 -17.12 -15.01
CA GLU A 395 26.62 -17.46 -15.92
C GLU A 395 27.77 -16.43 -15.86
N GLU A 396 27.43 -15.14 -15.79
CA GLU A 396 28.39 -14.03 -15.99
C GLU A 396 28.88 -13.36 -14.71
N TYR A 397 28.08 -13.36 -13.64
CA TYR A 397 28.29 -12.50 -12.48
C TYR A 397 28.39 -13.25 -11.13
N SER A 398 27.75 -14.42 -11.00
CA SER A 398 27.69 -15.16 -9.73
C SER A 398 29.04 -15.74 -9.30
N PHE A 399 30.03 -15.84 -10.20
CA PHE A 399 31.37 -16.30 -9.86
C PHE A 399 32.02 -15.45 -8.76
N VAL A 400 31.64 -14.17 -8.61
CA VAL A 400 32.12 -13.29 -7.54
C VAL A 400 31.78 -13.86 -6.15
N MET A 401 30.70 -14.65 -6.06
CA MET A 401 30.26 -15.30 -4.83
C MET A 401 31.02 -16.59 -4.53
N THR A 402 31.51 -17.29 -5.55
CA THR A 402 32.03 -18.66 -5.43
C THR A 402 33.54 -18.78 -5.64
N THR A 403 34.15 -17.85 -6.38
CA THR A 403 35.55 -17.95 -6.78
C THR A 403 36.52 -17.81 -5.61
N LYS A 404 37.61 -18.59 -5.63
CA LYS A 404 38.75 -18.42 -4.71
C LYS A 404 39.72 -17.33 -5.15
N LYS A 405 39.58 -16.80 -6.38
CA LYS A 405 40.46 -15.78 -6.96
C LYS A 405 40.26 -14.39 -6.34
N ILE A 406 39.19 -14.16 -5.58
CA ILE A 406 38.95 -12.92 -4.82
C ILE A 406 39.40 -13.14 -3.37
N ASP A 407 40.44 -12.45 -2.93
CA ASP A 407 40.99 -12.65 -1.59
C ASP A 407 40.14 -11.86 -0.57
N LEU A 408 39.33 -12.59 0.19
CA LEU A 408 38.44 -12.06 1.24
C LEU A 408 38.99 -12.44 2.61
N LYS A 409 39.38 -11.45 3.40
CA LYS A 409 39.82 -11.66 4.79
C LYS A 409 38.62 -11.61 5.75
N PRO A 410 38.55 -12.54 6.72
CA PRO A 410 37.60 -12.42 7.83
C PRO A 410 37.87 -11.16 8.64
N THR A 411 36.80 -10.50 9.08
CA THR A 411 36.83 -9.22 9.79
C THR A 411 35.92 -9.30 11.01
N ILE A 412 36.12 -8.43 12.00
CA ILE A 412 35.24 -8.32 13.16
C ILE A 412 34.34 -7.10 12.96
N VAL A 413 33.04 -7.34 12.77
CA VAL A 413 32.03 -6.27 12.66
C VAL A 413 31.08 -6.41 13.85
N GLY A 414 30.94 -5.37 14.66
CA GLY A 414 30.05 -5.38 15.83
C GLY A 414 30.41 -6.44 16.89
N GLY A 415 31.70 -6.76 17.04
CA GLY A 415 32.17 -7.77 18.00
C GLY A 415 32.01 -9.23 17.53
N SER A 416 31.43 -9.47 16.35
CA SER A 416 31.29 -10.81 15.76
C SER A 416 32.26 -11.01 14.60
N LYS A 417 32.88 -12.19 14.53
CA LYS A 417 33.69 -12.59 13.37
C LYS A 417 32.77 -12.78 12.17
N MET A 418 33.05 -12.04 11.11
CA MET A 418 32.31 -12.07 9.85
C MET A 418 33.20 -12.67 8.77
N ASP A 419 32.79 -13.83 8.26
CA ASP A 419 33.37 -14.44 7.08
C ASP A 419 32.48 -14.15 5.86
N TYR A 420 32.90 -13.21 5.03
CA TYR A 420 32.15 -12.84 3.83
C TYR A 420 32.22 -13.90 2.74
N ARG A 421 33.26 -14.75 2.74
CA ARG A 421 33.38 -15.84 1.76
C ARG A 421 32.35 -16.92 2.04
N GLU A 422 32.21 -17.32 3.30
CA GLU A 422 31.18 -18.28 3.73
C GLU A 422 29.77 -17.75 3.41
N LYS A 423 29.46 -16.50 3.79
CA LYS A 423 28.15 -15.89 3.51
C LYS A 423 27.78 -15.83 2.03
N LEU A 424 28.75 -15.55 1.16
CA LEU A 424 28.53 -15.50 -0.29
C LEU A 424 28.28 -16.90 -0.86
N ILE A 425 29.00 -17.92 -0.37
CA ILE A 425 28.79 -19.32 -0.76
C ILE A 425 27.40 -19.79 -0.30
N ASP A 426 27.07 -19.57 0.98
CA ASP A 426 25.76 -19.95 1.54
C ASP A 426 24.61 -19.30 0.77
N LEU A 427 24.76 -18.02 0.41
CA LEU A 427 23.77 -17.33 -0.41
C LEU A 427 23.68 -17.96 -1.81
N TYR A 428 24.82 -18.28 -2.43
CA TYR A 428 24.84 -18.93 -3.75
C TYR A 428 24.13 -20.29 -3.74
N GLU A 429 24.19 -21.06 -2.65
CA GLU A 429 23.47 -22.34 -2.57
C GLU A 429 21.94 -22.19 -2.67
N THR A 430 21.41 -21.01 -2.31
CA THR A 430 19.97 -20.72 -2.41
C THR A 430 19.46 -20.57 -3.86
N THR A 431 20.36 -20.42 -4.83
CA THR A 431 20.03 -20.37 -6.28
C THR A 431 19.23 -21.57 -6.75
N ARG A 432 19.46 -22.75 -6.16
CA ARG A 432 18.72 -23.99 -6.45
C ARG A 432 17.21 -23.82 -6.27
N ALA A 433 16.79 -23.02 -5.28
CA ALA A 433 15.38 -22.76 -5.04
C ALA A 433 14.75 -22.01 -6.23
N ILE A 434 15.46 -21.08 -6.86
CA ILE A 434 14.97 -20.32 -8.02
C ILE A 434 14.73 -21.27 -9.20
N HIS A 435 15.69 -22.16 -9.49
CA HIS A 435 15.53 -23.17 -10.53
C HIS A 435 14.34 -24.09 -10.27
N GLU A 436 14.17 -24.54 -9.03
CA GLU A 436 13.06 -25.41 -8.66
C GLU A 436 11.71 -24.69 -8.79
N GLN A 437 11.61 -23.43 -8.33
CA GLN A 437 10.39 -22.65 -8.49
C GLN A 437 10.03 -22.48 -9.98
N PHE A 438 11.01 -22.24 -10.85
CA PHE A 438 10.76 -22.09 -12.28
C PHE A 438 10.40 -23.42 -12.96
N ARG A 439 11.04 -24.53 -12.56
CA ARG A 439 10.68 -25.87 -13.03
C ARG A 439 9.22 -26.21 -12.70
N ILE A 440 8.77 -25.91 -11.49
CA ILE A 440 7.36 -26.10 -11.08
C ILE A 440 6.44 -25.19 -11.89
N TYR A 441 6.88 -23.96 -12.20
CA TYR A 441 6.13 -23.04 -13.05
C TYR A 441 5.92 -23.62 -14.47
N ASP A 442 6.99 -24.07 -15.11
CA ASP A 442 6.98 -24.68 -16.43
C ASP A 442 6.08 -25.92 -16.49
N GLN A 443 6.08 -26.74 -15.43
CA GLN A 443 5.16 -27.87 -15.31
C GLN A 443 3.69 -27.44 -15.30
N TYR A 444 3.32 -26.45 -14.48
CA TYR A 444 1.94 -25.94 -14.47
C TYR A 444 1.55 -25.29 -15.79
N TYR A 445 2.49 -24.64 -16.47
CA TYR A 445 2.25 -24.07 -17.79
C TYR A 445 1.94 -25.17 -18.82
N LYS A 446 2.78 -26.21 -18.89
CA LYS A 446 2.59 -27.38 -19.78
C LYS A 446 1.30 -28.14 -19.47
N GLU A 447 0.96 -28.30 -18.18
CA GLU A 447 -0.30 -28.91 -17.74
C GLU A 447 -1.52 -28.09 -18.18
N LEU A 448 -1.47 -26.76 -18.04
CA LEU A 448 -2.53 -25.86 -18.48
C LEU A 448 -2.74 -25.95 -19.99
N GLU A 449 -1.67 -25.87 -20.78
CA GLU A 449 -1.77 -25.93 -22.24
C GLU A 449 -2.26 -27.29 -22.74
N SER A 450 -1.79 -28.38 -22.13
CA SER A 450 -2.28 -29.74 -22.42
C SER A 450 -3.77 -29.89 -22.10
N HIS A 451 -4.22 -29.31 -20.98
CA HIS A 451 -5.63 -29.28 -20.61
C HIS A 451 -6.47 -28.42 -21.56
N LEU A 452 -5.97 -27.28 -22.03
CA LEU A 452 -6.67 -26.43 -23.00
C LEU A 452 -6.82 -27.12 -24.37
N LYS A 453 -5.84 -27.93 -24.79
CA LYS A 453 -5.93 -28.75 -26.01
C LYS A 453 -6.94 -29.90 -25.86
N ASN A 454 -7.10 -30.45 -24.66
CA ASN A 454 -7.99 -31.58 -24.37
C ASN A 454 -8.81 -31.37 -23.08
N PRO A 455 -9.80 -30.45 -23.07
CA PRO A 455 -10.52 -30.05 -21.85
C PRO A 455 -11.47 -31.14 -21.30
N GLY A 456 -11.67 -32.24 -22.04
CA GLY A 456 -12.63 -33.29 -21.68
C GLY A 456 -14.07 -32.92 -22.03
N ALA A 457 -14.97 -33.91 -22.00
CA ALA A 457 -16.36 -33.72 -22.46
C ALA A 457 -17.24 -32.91 -21.47
N ASN A 458 -16.86 -32.82 -20.19
CA ASN A 458 -17.65 -32.14 -19.17
C ASN A 458 -17.17 -30.70 -18.96
N TYR A 459 -17.91 -29.74 -19.55
CA TYR A 459 -17.58 -28.32 -19.53
C TYR A 459 -17.37 -27.73 -18.12
N ILE A 460 -18.17 -28.16 -17.13
CA ILE A 460 -18.10 -27.62 -15.76
C ILE A 460 -16.81 -28.07 -15.07
N GLU A 461 -16.42 -29.32 -15.24
CA GLU A 461 -15.18 -29.87 -14.67
C GLU A 461 -13.95 -29.30 -15.38
N ALA A 462 -14.02 -29.14 -16.70
CA ALA A 462 -12.99 -28.50 -17.52
C ALA A 462 -12.75 -27.05 -17.08
N SER A 463 -13.82 -26.26 -16.90
CA SER A 463 -13.74 -24.86 -16.47
C SER A 463 -13.14 -24.73 -15.06
N LYS A 464 -13.54 -25.59 -14.11
CA LYS A 464 -12.97 -25.64 -12.76
C LYS A 464 -11.48 -25.99 -12.77
N LYS A 465 -11.09 -26.99 -13.57
CA LYS A 465 -9.69 -27.43 -13.68
C LYS A 465 -8.81 -26.36 -14.35
N THR A 466 -9.32 -25.69 -15.38
CA THR A 466 -8.65 -24.56 -16.04
C THR A 466 -8.40 -23.43 -15.04
N SER A 467 -9.44 -22.98 -14.32
CA SER A 467 -9.34 -21.92 -13.31
C SER A 467 -8.34 -22.28 -12.20
N ALA A 468 -8.31 -23.55 -11.77
CA ALA A 468 -7.37 -24.03 -10.76
C ALA A 468 -5.91 -24.02 -11.27
N LEU A 469 -5.68 -24.45 -12.51
CA LEU A 469 -4.35 -24.43 -13.13
C LEU A 469 -3.86 -23.01 -13.40
N GLU A 470 -4.73 -22.09 -13.84
CA GLU A 470 -4.42 -20.67 -14.00
C GLU A 470 -4.04 -20.02 -12.66
N THR A 471 -4.77 -20.34 -11.59
CA THR A 471 -4.46 -19.85 -10.24
C THR A 471 -3.11 -20.37 -9.76
N LYS A 472 -2.82 -21.66 -9.95
CA LYS A 472 -1.52 -22.27 -9.60
C LYS A 472 -0.38 -21.67 -10.42
N ARG A 473 -0.57 -21.49 -11.72
CA ARG A 473 0.38 -20.82 -12.63
C ARG A 473 0.68 -19.40 -12.13
N SER A 474 -0.35 -18.61 -11.87
CA SER A 474 -0.20 -17.22 -11.40
C SER A 474 0.54 -17.13 -10.05
N GLN A 475 0.14 -17.97 -9.09
CA GLN A 475 0.83 -18.04 -7.80
C GLN A 475 2.29 -18.47 -7.97
N GLN A 476 2.56 -19.45 -8.83
CA GLN A 476 3.90 -19.96 -9.04
C GLN A 476 4.80 -18.96 -9.79
N SER A 477 4.25 -18.20 -10.74
CA SER A 477 4.95 -17.06 -11.37
C SER A 477 5.41 -16.04 -10.32
N ARG A 478 4.57 -15.75 -9.32
CA ARG A 478 4.96 -14.89 -8.19
C ARG A 478 6.06 -15.51 -7.33
N ASN A 479 6.00 -16.82 -7.07
CA ASN A 479 7.01 -17.51 -6.26
C ASN A 479 8.41 -17.45 -6.90
N VAL A 480 8.51 -17.66 -8.21
CA VAL A 480 9.76 -17.51 -8.98
C VAL A 480 10.35 -16.10 -8.77
N ARG A 481 9.52 -15.07 -8.95
CA ARG A 481 9.92 -13.67 -8.83
C ARG A 481 10.37 -13.30 -7.42
N VAL A 482 9.62 -13.69 -6.40
CA VAL A 482 9.96 -13.41 -5.00
C VAL A 482 11.25 -14.12 -4.59
N THR A 483 11.43 -15.38 -4.98
CA THR A 483 12.65 -16.15 -4.63
C THR A 483 13.88 -15.57 -5.31
N ALA A 484 13.77 -15.17 -6.59
CA ALA A 484 14.86 -14.49 -7.30
C ALA A 484 15.18 -13.13 -6.65
N LYS A 485 14.15 -12.34 -6.32
CA LYS A 485 14.31 -11.03 -5.67
C LYS A 485 15.06 -11.13 -4.35
N ASP A 486 14.65 -12.07 -3.49
CA ASP A 486 15.26 -12.26 -2.17
C ASP A 486 16.75 -12.64 -2.27
N PHE A 487 17.11 -13.48 -3.26
CA PHE A 487 18.50 -13.81 -3.55
C PHE A 487 19.30 -12.58 -4.01
N LEU A 488 18.76 -11.80 -4.95
CA LEU A 488 19.43 -10.63 -5.52
C LEU A 488 19.59 -9.50 -4.50
N GLN A 489 18.58 -9.24 -3.66
CA GLN A 489 18.66 -8.22 -2.61
C GLN A 489 19.74 -8.56 -1.58
N LYS A 490 19.79 -9.81 -1.09
CA LYS A 490 20.85 -10.28 -0.19
C LYS A 490 22.22 -10.24 -0.86
N GLY A 491 22.28 -10.59 -2.14
CA GLY A 491 23.50 -10.52 -2.94
C GLY A 491 24.03 -9.09 -3.06
N ALA A 492 23.16 -8.15 -3.44
CA ALA A 492 23.48 -6.73 -3.52
C ALA A 492 23.92 -6.18 -2.15
N GLU A 493 23.27 -6.58 -1.06
CA GLU A 493 23.66 -6.17 0.30
C GLU A 493 25.08 -6.64 0.65
N LEU A 494 25.40 -7.92 0.42
CA LEU A 494 26.75 -8.45 0.69
C LEU A 494 27.81 -7.78 -0.19
N LEU A 495 27.54 -7.61 -1.48
CA LEU A 495 28.46 -6.96 -2.40
C LEU A 495 28.65 -5.47 -2.06
N SER A 496 27.61 -4.77 -1.59
CA SER A 496 27.70 -3.37 -1.16
C SER A 496 28.68 -3.20 0.02
N LYS A 497 28.75 -4.18 0.93
CA LYS A 497 29.70 -4.18 2.05
C LYS A 497 31.14 -4.34 1.56
N LEU A 498 31.37 -5.18 0.55
CA LEU A 498 32.67 -5.31 -0.10
C LEU A 498 33.06 -4.01 -0.85
N ILE A 499 32.11 -3.36 -1.53
CA ILE A 499 32.33 -2.08 -2.20
C ILE A 499 32.68 -0.97 -1.20
N ALA A 500 31.96 -0.90 -0.08
CA ALA A 500 32.23 0.06 0.98
C ALA A 500 33.64 -0.14 1.57
N ASP A 501 34.07 -1.39 1.76
CA ASP A 501 35.43 -1.70 2.17
C ASP A 501 36.49 -1.23 1.16
N MET A 502 36.30 -1.52 -0.14
CA MET A 502 37.22 -1.08 -1.20
C MET A 502 37.34 0.45 -1.31
N LYS A 503 36.25 1.18 -1.02
CA LYS A 503 36.24 2.65 -0.96
C LYS A 503 36.82 3.20 0.34
N GLY A 504 36.81 2.42 1.42
CA GLY A 504 37.18 2.83 2.77
C GLY A 504 38.47 2.19 3.27
N LYS A 505 38.35 1.33 4.29
CA LYS A 505 39.48 0.79 5.07
C LYS A 505 40.30 -0.28 4.35
N LYS A 506 39.74 -0.95 3.33
CA LYS A 506 40.40 -1.99 2.53
C LYS A 506 40.94 -3.14 3.38
N GLU A 507 40.15 -3.57 4.35
CA GLU A 507 40.48 -4.63 5.29
C GLU A 507 39.95 -6.01 4.82
N ILE A 508 38.89 -6.01 4.00
CA ILE A 508 38.17 -7.23 3.60
C ILE A 508 38.67 -7.74 2.25
N VAL A 509 38.65 -6.89 1.21
CA VAL A 509 39.07 -7.27 -0.15
C VAL A 509 40.53 -6.88 -0.35
N THR A 510 41.43 -7.87 -0.39
CA THR A 510 42.88 -7.57 -0.40
C THR A 510 43.51 -7.47 -1.77
N ASN A 511 42.89 -8.03 -2.80
CA ASN A 511 43.44 -8.11 -4.16
C ASN A 511 42.59 -7.35 -5.20
N MET A 512 41.99 -6.22 -4.82
CA MET A 512 41.01 -5.47 -5.61
C MET A 512 41.49 -5.02 -7.01
N GLU A 513 42.80 -4.80 -7.20
CA GLU A 513 43.39 -4.36 -8.47
C GLU A 513 43.85 -5.52 -9.36
N THR A 514 43.88 -6.75 -8.82
CA THR A 514 44.29 -7.93 -9.59
C THR A 514 43.28 -8.21 -10.69
N LEU A 515 43.78 -8.60 -11.86
CA LEU A 515 42.93 -8.97 -13.00
C LEU A 515 42.34 -10.36 -12.79
N MET A 516 41.02 -10.46 -12.94
CA MET A 516 40.32 -11.73 -12.96
C MET A 516 40.62 -12.45 -14.28
N THR A 517 41.23 -13.64 -14.22
CA THR A 517 41.46 -14.48 -15.39
C THR A 517 40.65 -15.75 -15.27
N PHE A 518 39.86 -16.06 -16.28
CA PHE A 518 39.13 -17.32 -16.37
C PHE A 518 39.89 -18.34 -17.22
N ASP A 519 39.63 -19.61 -16.96
CA ASP A 519 40.25 -20.71 -17.70
C ASP A 519 39.76 -20.71 -19.16
N LEU A 520 40.45 -21.42 -20.07
CA LEU A 520 40.18 -21.37 -21.51
C LEU A 520 38.70 -21.53 -21.88
N MET A 521 37.96 -22.38 -21.15
CA MET A 521 36.52 -22.62 -21.34
C MET A 521 35.62 -21.44 -20.94
N GLU A 522 36.02 -20.67 -19.93
CA GLU A 522 35.26 -19.53 -19.38
C GLU A 522 35.84 -18.17 -19.82
N SER A 523 36.88 -18.18 -20.65
CA SER A 523 37.59 -17.00 -21.12
C SER A 523 36.73 -16.02 -21.93
N LYS A 524 35.55 -16.48 -22.40
CA LYS A 524 34.54 -15.68 -23.12
C LYS A 524 33.63 -14.87 -22.19
N LYS A 525 33.66 -15.12 -20.87
CA LYS A 525 32.84 -14.39 -19.90
C LYS A 525 33.17 -12.89 -19.92
N ARG A 526 32.15 -12.08 -19.73
CA ARG A 526 32.20 -10.61 -19.76
C ARG A 526 33.24 -10.02 -18.83
N LEU A 527 33.44 -10.64 -17.67
CA LEU A 527 34.31 -10.15 -16.61
C LEU A 527 35.74 -10.68 -16.70
N ASN A 528 36.09 -11.41 -17.76
CA ASN A 528 37.46 -11.85 -17.99
C ASN A 528 38.41 -10.67 -18.24
N LYS A 529 39.62 -10.76 -17.69
CA LYS A 529 40.68 -9.75 -17.71
C LYS A 529 40.28 -8.38 -17.12
N LYS A 530 39.18 -8.30 -16.37
CA LYS A 530 38.79 -7.09 -15.64
C LYS A 530 39.35 -7.10 -14.22
N PRO A 531 39.64 -5.93 -13.62
CA PRO A 531 40.01 -5.84 -12.21
C PRO A 531 38.93 -6.42 -11.29
N ILE A 532 39.33 -7.04 -10.18
CA ILE A 532 38.40 -7.63 -9.19
C ILE A 532 37.39 -6.59 -8.68
N LYS A 533 37.82 -5.35 -8.42
CA LYS A 533 36.91 -4.26 -8.02
C LYS A 533 35.80 -4.01 -9.04
N GLN A 534 36.11 -4.13 -10.34
CA GLN A 534 35.15 -3.95 -11.41
C GLN A 534 34.21 -5.16 -11.49
N CYS A 535 34.73 -6.37 -11.30
CA CYS A 535 33.90 -7.58 -11.24
C CYS A 535 32.84 -7.48 -10.13
N ILE A 536 33.26 -7.11 -8.91
CA ILE A 536 32.35 -6.92 -7.77
C ILE A 536 31.33 -5.80 -8.07
N MET A 537 31.76 -4.69 -8.67
CA MET A 537 30.88 -3.57 -8.99
C MET A 537 29.85 -3.92 -10.06
N GLU A 538 30.23 -4.57 -11.16
CA GLU A 538 29.28 -4.95 -12.22
C GLU A 538 28.28 -6.00 -11.70
N SER A 539 28.73 -6.98 -10.91
CA SER A 539 27.83 -7.95 -10.26
C SER A 539 26.86 -7.27 -9.29
N TYR A 540 27.32 -6.28 -8.52
CA TYR A 540 26.46 -5.48 -7.64
C TYR A 540 25.42 -4.67 -8.42
N CYS A 541 25.84 -3.96 -9.47
CA CYS A 541 24.93 -3.14 -10.27
C CYS A 541 23.86 -4.00 -10.97
N PHE A 542 24.25 -5.14 -11.53
CA PHE A 542 23.30 -6.08 -12.13
C PHE A 542 22.31 -6.61 -11.08
N ALA A 543 22.80 -7.07 -9.92
CA ALA A 543 21.95 -7.60 -8.86
C ALA A 543 20.96 -6.54 -8.33
N LEU A 544 21.45 -5.31 -8.14
CA LEU A 544 20.64 -4.17 -7.71
C LEU A 544 19.52 -3.87 -8.72
N ALA A 545 19.88 -3.68 -10.00
CA ALA A 545 18.91 -3.38 -11.05
C ALA A 545 17.88 -4.49 -11.24
N PHE A 546 18.32 -5.75 -11.18
CA PHE A 546 17.40 -6.87 -11.31
C PHE A 546 16.46 -6.98 -10.10
N SER A 547 16.97 -6.74 -8.89
CA SER A 547 16.11 -6.69 -7.70
C SER A 547 15.07 -5.57 -7.76
N GLU A 548 15.43 -4.40 -8.30
CA GLU A 548 14.52 -3.27 -8.46
C GLU A 548 13.42 -3.58 -9.49
N ARG A 549 13.78 -4.19 -10.63
CA ARG A 549 12.80 -4.65 -11.63
C ARG A 549 11.77 -5.62 -11.05
N LEU A 550 12.17 -6.44 -10.07
CA LEU A 550 11.29 -7.40 -9.38
C LEU A 550 10.50 -6.79 -8.21
N GLU A 551 10.96 -5.69 -7.62
CA GLU A 551 10.30 -5.00 -6.50
C GLU A 551 9.29 -3.95 -6.97
N SER A 552 9.63 -3.17 -7.99
CA SER A 552 8.88 -1.98 -8.40
C SER A 552 8.79 -1.79 -9.94
N GLY A 553 9.58 -2.52 -10.72
CA GLY A 553 9.66 -2.36 -12.18
C GLY A 553 8.72 -3.26 -13.00
N ASP A 554 9.08 -3.49 -14.25
CA ASP A 554 8.29 -4.26 -15.23
C ASP A 554 8.00 -5.69 -14.81
N LEU A 555 8.93 -6.34 -14.10
CA LEU A 555 8.76 -7.70 -13.59
C LEU A 555 7.90 -7.76 -12.31
N PHE A 556 7.47 -6.62 -11.75
CA PHE A 556 6.61 -6.57 -10.56
C PHE A 556 5.12 -6.83 -10.90
N GLY A 557 4.28 -6.99 -9.87
CA GLY A 557 2.82 -7.04 -9.98
C GLY A 557 2.21 -8.43 -10.04
N GLY A 558 0.87 -8.50 -9.90
CA GLY A 558 0.11 -9.76 -9.79
C GLY A 558 -0.21 -10.44 -11.12
N VAL A 559 0.10 -9.81 -12.26
CA VAL A 559 -0.17 -10.37 -13.59
C VAL A 559 1.05 -11.21 -14.03
N PRO A 560 0.85 -12.43 -14.58
CA PRO A 560 1.96 -13.30 -15.00
C PRO A 560 2.73 -12.81 -16.24
N GLU A 561 2.11 -11.97 -17.07
CA GLU A 561 2.65 -11.52 -18.36
C GLU A 561 2.76 -9.98 -18.41
N LEU A 562 3.71 -9.48 -19.19
CA LEU A 562 3.84 -8.07 -19.54
C LEU A 562 2.78 -7.68 -20.58
N SER A 563 2.30 -6.45 -20.49
CA SER A 563 1.46 -5.84 -21.53
C SER A 563 2.26 -5.59 -22.81
N ALA A 564 1.57 -5.47 -23.94
CA ALA A 564 2.21 -5.15 -25.23
C ALA A 564 2.97 -3.81 -25.18
N GLU A 565 2.45 -2.83 -24.43
CA GLU A 565 3.10 -1.54 -24.21
C GLU A 565 4.39 -1.68 -23.38
N GLU A 566 4.38 -2.50 -22.33
CA GLU A 566 5.58 -2.80 -21.54
C GLU A 566 6.62 -3.59 -22.35
N MET A 567 6.18 -4.50 -23.22
CA MET A 567 7.04 -5.26 -24.13
C MET A 567 7.72 -4.36 -25.18
N GLU A 568 6.97 -3.41 -25.75
CA GLU A 568 7.54 -2.44 -26.69
C GLU A 568 8.49 -1.47 -25.98
N LYS A 569 8.13 -0.99 -24.78
CA LYS A 569 8.95 -0.05 -24.01
C LYS A 569 10.27 -0.67 -23.52
N GLU A 570 10.23 -1.87 -22.94
CA GLU A 570 11.41 -2.47 -22.30
C GLU A 570 12.28 -3.29 -23.26
N PHE A 571 11.68 -3.84 -24.32
CA PHE A 571 12.37 -4.75 -25.24
C PHE A 571 12.33 -4.31 -26.71
N GLY A 572 11.57 -3.27 -27.06
CA GLY A 572 11.40 -2.83 -28.45
C GLY A 572 10.61 -3.83 -29.30
N ILE A 573 9.86 -4.74 -28.68
CA ILE A 573 9.14 -5.82 -29.36
C ILE A 573 7.66 -5.43 -29.51
N LYS A 574 7.22 -5.20 -30.74
CA LYS A 574 5.80 -5.04 -31.07
C LYS A 574 5.12 -6.40 -31.07
N VAL A 575 4.32 -6.69 -30.05
CA VAL A 575 3.51 -7.91 -29.98
C VAL A 575 2.19 -7.63 -30.70
N ALA A 576 1.92 -8.33 -31.81
CA ALA A 576 0.61 -8.29 -32.45
C ALA A 576 -0.44 -8.83 -31.47
N SER A 577 -1.46 -8.04 -31.17
CA SER A 577 -2.55 -8.45 -30.27
C SER A 577 -3.29 -9.65 -30.86
N SER A 578 -2.98 -10.86 -30.40
CA SER A 578 -3.80 -12.04 -30.67
C SER A 578 -4.98 -12.07 -29.68
N ALA A 579 -5.94 -11.18 -29.88
CA ALA A 579 -7.30 -11.36 -29.38
C ALA A 579 -8.17 -11.67 -30.59
N PRO A 580 -8.93 -12.79 -30.61
CA PRO A 580 -9.89 -13.03 -31.66
C PRO A 580 -10.99 -11.97 -31.49
N GLU A 581 -11.05 -11.01 -32.40
CA GLU A 581 -12.26 -10.20 -32.58
C GLU A 581 -13.39 -11.19 -32.86
N GLY A 582 -14.33 -11.28 -31.92
CA GLY A 582 -15.53 -12.07 -32.12
C GLY A 582 -16.30 -11.47 -33.29
N GLU A 583 -16.27 -12.17 -34.42
CA GLU A 583 -17.21 -11.96 -35.52
C GLU A 583 -18.64 -12.03 -34.95
N LEU A 584 -19.23 -10.86 -34.75
CA LEU A 584 -20.67 -10.70 -34.63
C LEU A 584 -21.25 -10.98 -36.02
N LEU A 585 -21.76 -12.20 -36.18
CA LEU A 585 -22.67 -12.58 -37.26
C LEU A 585 -23.87 -11.62 -37.27
N GLU A 586 -23.94 -10.74 -38.25
CA GLU A 586 -25.20 -10.13 -38.67
C GLU A 586 -25.90 -11.03 -39.71
N PRO A 587 -27.23 -11.23 -39.62
CA PRO A 587 -27.94 -12.09 -40.53
C PRO A 587 -28.36 -11.34 -41.80
N GLY A 588 -27.97 -11.89 -42.94
CA GLY A 588 -28.70 -11.73 -44.20
C GLY A 588 -28.14 -10.67 -45.14
N THR A 589 -27.35 -11.12 -46.11
CA THR A 589 -27.52 -10.67 -47.50
C THR A 589 -26.94 -11.72 -48.45
N GLU A 590 -27.53 -11.75 -49.62
CA GLU A 590 -27.61 -12.87 -50.54
C GLU A 590 -26.27 -13.29 -51.16
N SER A 591 -26.17 -14.59 -51.40
CA SER A 591 -25.12 -15.24 -52.15
C SER A 591 -25.19 -14.88 -53.64
N SER A 592 -24.10 -14.35 -54.19
CA SER A 592 -23.74 -14.51 -55.60
C SER A 592 -22.26 -14.81 -55.71
N ALA A 593 -21.97 -15.96 -56.31
CA ALA A 593 -20.65 -16.46 -56.65
C ALA A 593 -19.94 -15.55 -57.67
N GLU A 594 -18.61 -15.45 -57.60
CA GLU A 594 -17.68 -15.94 -58.63
C GLU A 594 -16.23 -15.48 -58.36
N ASP A 595 -15.36 -16.48 -58.39
CA ASP A 595 -14.03 -16.56 -58.98
C ASP A 595 -12.79 -15.79 -58.49
N GLU A 596 -11.82 -16.66 -58.23
CA GLU A 596 -10.38 -16.54 -58.12
C GLU A 596 -9.72 -15.56 -59.11
N ASN A 597 -8.78 -14.75 -58.62
CA ASN A 597 -7.56 -14.51 -59.41
C ASN A 597 -6.35 -14.16 -58.54
N PHE A 598 -5.33 -15.02 -58.63
CA PHE A 598 -3.98 -14.84 -58.11
C PHE A 598 -3.21 -13.90 -59.05
N GLY A 599 -2.70 -12.77 -58.53
CA GLY A 599 -1.87 -11.82 -59.28
C GLY A 599 -0.53 -11.58 -58.61
N VAL A 600 0.48 -12.35 -59.00
CA VAL A 600 1.90 -12.07 -58.74
C VAL A 600 2.38 -11.11 -59.84
N ASP A 601 2.91 -9.94 -59.47
CA ASP A 601 3.49 -8.96 -60.40
C ASP A 601 5.00 -9.25 -60.61
N PRO A 602 5.45 -9.57 -61.84
CA PRO A 602 6.84 -9.89 -62.15
C PRO A 602 7.55 -8.73 -62.85
N SER A 603 7.73 -7.60 -62.16
CA SER A 603 8.37 -6.40 -62.76
C SER A 603 9.43 -5.70 -61.89
N ILE A 604 9.97 -6.35 -60.86
CA ILE A 604 11.12 -5.82 -60.06
C ILE A 604 12.50 -6.31 -60.59
N LEU A 605 12.57 -6.75 -61.85
CA LEU A 605 13.86 -6.90 -62.53
C LEU A 605 13.81 -6.14 -63.87
N SER A 606 14.73 -5.17 -64.03
CA SER A 606 14.96 -4.19 -65.12
C SER A 606 14.01 -2.99 -65.13
N ASP A 607 14.44 -1.72 -64.97
CA ASP A 607 15.75 -1.06 -65.02
C ASP A 607 15.91 -0.02 -63.89
#